data_AF-A0A3D2F6I0-F1
#
_entry.id   AF-A0A3D2F6I0-F1
#
_cell.length_a   1.000
_cell.length_b   1.000
_cell.length_c   1.000
_cell.angle_alpha   90.00
_cell.angle_beta   90.00
_cell.angle_gamma   90.00
#
_symmetry.space_group_name_H-M   'P 1'
#
loop_
_entity.id
_entity.type
_entity.pdbx_description
1 polymer ?
#
loop_
_entity_poly.entity_id
_entity_poly.type
_entity_poly.pdbx_seq_one_letter_code
_entity_poly.pdbx_strand_id
1 'polypeptide(L)' 'KKTDFLGKRAQQREHMVSDQRWKLVGLETVDKSTLPDGAYAVGEGTNANGQRVMIGRVTSSYHSPNLD' A
#
# COMPACT_ATOMS: atom_id res chain seq x y z
N LYS A 1 15.31 23.08 -2.82
CA LYS A 1 13.89 22.73 -2.54
C LYS A 1 13.16 24.01 -2.10
N LYS A 2 11.92 24.26 -2.55
CA LYS A 2 11.18 25.47 -2.15
C LYS A 2 10.91 25.47 -0.64
N THR A 3 11.05 26.63 0.00
CA THR A 3 10.87 26.80 1.44
C THR A 3 9.43 26.62 1.89
N ASP A 4 8.43 26.97 1.07
CA ASP A 4 7.02 26.68 1.31
C ASP A 4 6.24 26.44 0.01
N PHE A 5 5.20 25.60 0.08
CA PHE A 5 4.31 25.26 -1.03
C PHE A 5 2.96 24.73 -0.53
N LEU A 6 1.92 24.84 -1.37
CA LEU A 6 0.57 24.37 -1.04
C LEU A 6 0.61 22.88 -0.63
N GLY A 7 0.10 22.57 0.56
CA GLY A 7 0.10 21.22 1.13
C GLY A 7 1.25 20.90 2.08
N LYS A 8 2.35 21.69 2.11
CA LYS A 8 3.51 21.42 2.99
C LYS A 8 3.13 21.40 4.47
N ARG A 9 2.37 22.39 4.95
CA ARG A 9 1.89 22.43 6.34
C ARG A 9 1.01 21.24 6.71
N ALA A 10 0.24 20.70 5.77
CA ALA A 10 -0.62 19.54 6.02
C ALA A 10 0.20 18.27 6.24
N GLN A 11 1.34 18.12 5.56
CA GLN A 11 2.24 16.97 5.72
C GLN A 11 2.85 16.86 7.13
N GLN A 12 2.83 17.94 7.92
CA GLN A 12 3.34 17.97 9.30
C GLN A 12 2.32 17.54 10.36
N ARG A 13 1.07 17.23 9.97
CA ARG A 13 0.04 16.73 10.89
C ARG A 13 0.41 15.33 11.40
N GLU A 14 0.00 14.99 12.62
CA GLU A 14 0.31 13.71 13.28
C GLU A 14 0.01 12.48 12.40
N HIS A 15 -1.20 12.38 11.85
CA HIS A 15 -1.55 11.28 10.94
C HIS A 15 -0.73 11.26 9.65
N MET A 16 -0.17 12.40 9.24
CA MET A 16 0.61 12.48 8.00
C MET A 16 2.07 12.03 8.20
N VAL A 17 2.58 12.10 9.43
CA VAL A 17 3.93 11.67 9.83
C VAL A 17 3.95 10.30 10.52
N SER A 18 2.79 9.68 10.74
CA SER A 18 2.68 8.36 11.37
C SER A 18 3.40 7.27 10.57
N ASP A 19 4.13 6.41 11.28
CA ASP A 19 4.80 5.23 10.70
C ASP A 19 3.81 4.13 10.28
N GLN A 20 2.57 4.18 10.76
CA GLN A 20 1.52 3.19 10.46
C GLN A 20 0.80 3.46 9.13
N ARG A 21 1.18 4.53 8.41
CA ARG A 21 0.60 4.82 7.10
C ARG A 21 0.97 3.76 6.07
N TRP A 22 0.02 3.44 5.20
CA TRP A 22 0.31 2.63 4.02
C TRP A 22 1.37 3.31 3.15
N LYS A 23 2.36 2.52 2.74
CA LYS A 23 3.45 2.92 1.86
C LYS A 23 3.30 2.20 0.52
N LEU A 24 3.68 2.87 -0.56
CA LEU A 24 3.72 2.24 -1.87
C LEU A 24 4.94 1.31 -1.93
N VAL A 25 4.71 0.05 -2.27
CA VAL A 25 5.74 -1.00 -2.39
C VAL A 25 5.51 -1.81 -3.65
N GLY A 26 6.57 -2.48 -4.13
CA GLY A 26 6.46 -3.52 -5.14
C GLY A 26 6.09 -4.86 -4.49
N LEU A 27 5.28 -5.66 -5.16
CA LEU A 27 4.93 -7.02 -4.75
C LEU A 27 5.34 -7.98 -5.87
N GLU A 28 5.95 -9.10 -5.48
CA GLU A 28 6.26 -10.23 -6.37
C GLU A 28 5.53 -11.46 -5.84
N THR A 29 4.81 -12.15 -6.71
CA THR A 29 4.10 -13.38 -6.37
C THR A 29 5.06 -14.56 -6.37
N VAL A 30 4.89 -15.46 -5.41
CA VAL A 30 5.76 -16.64 -5.27
C VAL A 30 5.65 -17.58 -6.48
N ASP A 31 4.48 -17.61 -7.12
CA ASP A 31 4.18 -18.42 -8.29
C ASP A 31 4.33 -17.66 -9.63
N LYS A 32 4.87 -16.43 -9.61
CA LYS A 32 4.98 -15.53 -10.76
C LYS A 32 3.64 -15.18 -11.45
N SER A 33 2.51 -15.46 -10.81
CA SER A 33 1.20 -15.10 -11.34
C SER A 33 0.92 -13.60 -11.22
N THR A 34 0.08 -13.06 -12.11
CA THR A 34 -0.39 -11.68 -12.01
C THR A 34 -1.53 -11.58 -11.01
N LEU A 35 -1.47 -10.63 -10.07
CA LEU A 35 -2.55 -10.39 -9.12
C LEU A 35 -3.70 -9.62 -9.79
N PRO A 36 -4.96 -9.84 -9.37
CA PRO A 36 -6.06 -9.00 -9.82
C PRO A 36 -5.89 -7.54 -9.39
N ASP A 37 -6.29 -6.60 -10.24
CA ASP A 37 -6.34 -5.19 -9.86
C ASP A 37 -7.31 -4.96 -8.70
N GLY A 38 -6.89 -4.14 -7.73
CA GLY A 38 -7.67 -3.87 -6.53
C GLY A 38 -7.70 -5.03 -5.53
N ALA A 39 -6.93 -6.11 -5.75
CA ALA A 39 -6.84 -7.22 -4.82
C ALA A 39 -6.41 -6.74 -3.42
N TYR A 40 -7.00 -7.35 -2.41
CA TYR A 40 -6.81 -7.03 -1.02
C TYR A 40 -5.59 -7.75 -0.45
N ALA A 41 -4.64 -7.03 0.15
CA ALA A 41 -3.53 -7.62 0.88
C ALA A 41 -3.95 -7.86 2.32
N VAL A 42 -4.18 -9.12 2.67
CA VAL A 42 -4.76 -9.56 3.94
C VAL A 42 -3.64 -9.92 4.91
N GLY A 43 -3.73 -9.42 6.15
CA GLY A 43 -2.84 -9.78 7.25
C GLY A 43 -3.40 -10.93 8.08
N GLU A 44 -2.70 -11.27 9.17
CA GLU A 44 -3.17 -12.29 10.10
C GLU A 44 -4.30 -11.77 11.00
N GLY A 45 -5.21 -12.68 11.36
CA GLY A 45 -6.27 -12.43 12.32
C GLY A 45 -7.53 -11.75 11.77
N THR A 46 -8.41 -11.39 12.70
CA THR A 46 -9.74 -10.83 12.45
C THR A 46 -9.86 -9.52 13.23
N ASN A 47 -10.39 -8.48 12.58
CA ASN A 47 -10.64 -7.19 13.20
C ASN A 47 -11.86 -7.24 14.15
N ALA A 48 -12.10 -6.14 14.87
CA ALA A 48 -13.22 -6.02 15.80
C ALA A 48 -14.60 -6.24 15.16
N ASN A 49 -14.71 -6.13 13.84
CA ASN A 49 -15.95 -6.30 13.08
C ASN A 49 -16.13 -7.73 12.54
N GLY A 50 -15.26 -8.69 12.92
CA GLY A 50 -15.35 -10.06 12.42
C GLY A 50 -14.81 -10.26 10.99
N GLN A 51 -14.12 -9.27 10.42
CA GLN A 51 -13.54 -9.33 9.08
C GLN A 51 -12.03 -9.59 9.16
N ARG A 52 -11.42 -10.16 8.11
CA ARG A 52 -9.96 -10.31 8.09
C ARG A 52 -9.26 -8.95 8.16
N VAL A 53 -8.13 -8.89 8.86
CA VAL A 53 -7.33 -7.66 8.95
C VAL A 53 -6.73 -7.34 7.58
N MET A 54 -6.86 -6.08 7.17
CA MET A 54 -6.35 -5.60 5.89
C MET A 54 -5.07 -4.80 6.09
N ILE A 55 -4.00 -5.19 5.39
CA ILE A 55 -2.69 -4.53 5.47
C ILE A 55 -2.36 -3.72 4.22
N GLY A 56 -3.15 -3.86 3.15
CA GLY A 56 -2.99 -3.05 1.94
C GLY A 56 -3.93 -3.48 0.82
N ARG A 57 -3.63 -2.96 -0.38
CA ARG A 57 -4.32 -3.31 -1.62
C ARG A 57 -3.38 -3.17 -2.82
N VAL A 58 -3.62 -3.97 -3.84
CA VAL A 58 -2.95 -3.87 -5.14
C VAL A 58 -3.51 -2.65 -5.87
N THR A 59 -2.65 -1.70 -6.20
CA THR A 59 -3.04 -0.51 -6.98
C THR A 59 -2.90 -0.74 -8.49
N SER A 60 -1.96 -1.60 -8.90
CA SER A 60 -1.71 -1.95 -10.30
C SER A 60 -1.00 -3.29 -10.34
N SER A 61 -1.35 -4.16 -11.29
CA SER A 61 -0.65 -5.42 -11.55
C SER A 61 -0.31 -5.61 -13.02
N TYR A 62 0.84 -6.22 -13.29
CA TYR A 62 1.36 -6.43 -14.64
C TYR A 62 2.09 -7.76 -14.73
N HIS A 63 2.05 -8.39 -15.91
CA HIS A 63 3.03 -9.40 -16.28
C HIS A 63 4.24 -8.70 -16.92
N SER A 64 5.41 -8.78 -16.29
CA SER A 64 6.61 -8.04 -16.70
C SER A 64 7.64 -8.96 -17.36
N PRO A 65 7.78 -8.96 -18.70
CA PRO A 65 8.77 -9.80 -19.40
C PRO A 65 10.22 -9.36 -19.18
N ASN A 66 10.46 -8.24 -18.50
CA ASN A 66 11.80 -7.73 -18.17
C ASN A 66 12.26 -8.11 -16.76
N LEU A 67 11.38 -8.68 -15.93
CA LEU A 67 11.71 -9.12 -14.56
C LEU A 67 11.84 -10.66 -14.48
N ASP A 68 11.81 -11.35 -15.62
CA ASP A 68 12.05 -12.79 -15.74
C ASP A 68 13.51 -13.12 -16.07
#